data_AF-A0A480BTQ8-F1
#
_entry.id   AF-A0A480BTQ8-F1
#
_cell.length_a   1.000
_cell.length_b   1.000
_cell.length_c   1.000
_cell.angle_alpha   90.00
_cell.angle_beta   90.00
_cell.angle_gamma   90.00
#
_symmetry.space_group_name_H-M   'P 1'
#
loop_
_entity.id
_entity.type
_entity.pdbx_description
1 polymer ?
#
loop_
_entity_poly.entity_id
_entity_poly.type
_entity_poly.pdbx_seq_one_letter_code
_entity_poly.pdbx_strand_id
1 'polypeptide(L)'
;GASTIEGGTLHEPGVASNPLTTPITAWFGELDGGTSPRTEALAEAFTRAGLEARSVPNIMQVLWEKLVQIGTASGWSVSTLGLRLYFQDGLLIRQGAEHYVALAKDFLRVYGAMGYTPQNFYAPMSQFKELNELDFEGGVAMMMKLGERLKQQGMRGRTSMHEDVIRGKKTEVDYLLKPFLDKAAELNLEVPVLESVYRIVKTQDAYLD
;
A
#
# COMPACT_ATOMS: atom_id res chain seq x y z
N GLY A 1 -8.64 -13.37 -10.59
CA GLY A 1 -8.06 -12.54 -9.52
C GLY A 1 -8.93 -11.33 -9.28
N ALA A 2 -8.87 -10.76 -8.08
CA ALA A 2 -9.57 -9.54 -7.73
C ALA A 2 -8.73 -8.71 -6.74
N SER A 3 -8.79 -7.39 -6.83
CA SER A 3 -8.19 -6.48 -5.86
C SER A 3 -9.12 -5.29 -5.62
N THR A 4 -9.16 -4.77 -4.40
CA THR A 4 -10.04 -3.66 -4.01
C THR A 4 -9.32 -2.60 -3.18
N ILE A 5 -9.88 -1.40 -3.19
CA ILE A 5 -9.51 -0.27 -2.35
C ILE A 5 -10.79 0.46 -1.86
N GLU A 6 -11.63 -0.27 -1.16
CA GLU A 6 -12.70 0.31 -0.35
C GLU A 6 -12.36 0.24 1.14
N GLY A 7 -12.78 1.27 1.87
CA GLY A 7 -12.76 1.26 3.32
C GLY A 7 -14.02 0.60 3.87
N GLY A 8 -13.87 -0.23 4.89
CA GLY A 8 -14.99 -0.76 5.66
C GLY A 8 -14.62 -0.87 7.13
N THR A 9 -15.40 -0.22 7.99
CA THR A 9 -15.26 -0.35 9.45
C THR A 9 -16.56 -0.88 10.02
N LEU A 10 -16.51 -2.02 10.71
CA LEU A 10 -17.60 -2.53 11.54
C LEU A 10 -17.49 -1.92 12.94
N HIS A 11 -18.51 -1.17 13.36
CA HIS A 11 -18.54 -0.54 14.70
C HIS A 11 -19.15 -1.49 15.73
N GLU A 12 -20.24 -2.15 15.35
CA GLU A 12 -20.98 -3.14 16.15
C GLU A 12 -21.83 -4.01 15.21
N PRO A 13 -22.42 -5.14 15.67
CA PRO A 13 -23.23 -5.99 14.81
C PRO A 13 -24.34 -5.21 14.07
N GLY A 14 -24.26 -5.19 12.74
CA GLY A 14 -25.22 -4.49 11.88
C GLY A 14 -24.94 -3.00 11.62
N VAL A 15 -23.89 -2.42 12.23
CA VAL A 15 -23.52 -1.00 12.06
C VAL A 15 -22.10 -0.90 11.50
N ALA A 16 -22.01 -0.43 10.26
CA ALA A 16 -20.74 -0.24 9.56
C ALA A 16 -20.67 1.15 8.91
N SER A 17 -19.45 1.64 8.68
CA SER A 17 -19.20 2.85 7.90
C SER A 17 -18.21 2.58 6.78
N ASN A 18 -18.35 3.31 5.68
CA ASN A 18 -17.34 3.40 4.63
C ASN A 18 -16.53 4.71 4.80
N PRO A 19 -15.29 4.64 5.32
CA PRO A 19 -14.43 5.82 5.47
C PRO A 19 -13.68 6.21 4.19
N LEU A 20 -13.71 5.39 3.14
CA LEU A 20 -12.88 5.58 1.95
C LEU A 20 -13.50 4.92 0.71
N THR A 21 -13.83 5.75 -0.28
CA THR A 21 -14.12 5.31 -1.65
C THR A 21 -13.18 6.01 -2.61
N THR A 22 -12.57 5.26 -3.53
CA THR A 22 -11.72 5.80 -4.59
C THR A 22 -12.46 5.81 -5.94
N PRO A 23 -11.99 6.60 -6.94
CA PRO A 23 -12.64 6.65 -8.25
C PRO A 23 -12.76 5.30 -8.96
N ILE A 24 -11.83 4.37 -8.70
CA ILE A 24 -11.93 2.96 -9.09
C ILE A 24 -11.73 2.15 -7.81
N THR A 25 -12.74 1.37 -7.46
CA THR A 25 -12.89 0.67 -6.17
C THR A 25 -12.38 -0.77 -6.23
N ALA A 26 -12.46 -1.39 -7.42
CA ALA A 26 -12.08 -2.78 -7.61
C ALA A 26 -11.55 -3.08 -9.02
N TRP A 27 -10.70 -4.08 -9.10
CA TRP A 27 -10.06 -4.57 -10.31
C TRP A 27 -10.25 -6.09 -10.39
N PHE A 28 -10.65 -6.58 -11.55
CA PHE A 28 -10.83 -8.00 -11.84
C PHE A 28 -9.98 -8.40 -13.05
N GLY A 29 -9.57 -9.65 -13.13
CA GLY A 29 -8.86 -10.17 -14.31
C GLY A 29 -8.48 -11.62 -14.11
N GLU A 30 -8.07 -12.29 -15.18
CA GLU A 30 -7.72 -13.70 -15.10
C GLU A 30 -6.31 -13.90 -14.54
N LEU A 31 -6.13 -14.95 -13.71
CA LEU A 31 -4.84 -15.19 -13.03
C LEU A 31 -3.75 -15.63 -14.00
N ASP A 32 -4.14 -16.33 -15.07
CA ASP A 32 -3.32 -16.69 -16.23
C ASP A 32 -3.19 -15.54 -17.26
N GLY A 33 -3.84 -14.41 -17.00
CA GLY A 33 -3.80 -13.22 -17.85
C GLY A 33 -5.00 -13.11 -18.79
N GLY A 34 -5.27 -11.88 -19.23
CA GLY A 34 -6.41 -11.53 -20.06
C GLY A 34 -7.66 -11.15 -19.27
N THR A 35 -8.66 -10.71 -20.03
CA THR A 35 -10.04 -10.51 -19.56
C THR A 35 -10.91 -11.64 -20.10
N SER A 36 -12.08 -11.83 -19.50
CA SER A 36 -13.08 -12.77 -19.97
C SER A 36 -14.49 -12.25 -19.68
N PRO A 37 -15.53 -12.88 -20.27
CA PRO A 37 -16.91 -12.51 -19.96
C PRO A 37 -17.24 -12.55 -18.46
N ARG A 38 -16.57 -13.41 -17.67
CA ARG A 38 -16.80 -13.45 -16.21
C ARG A 38 -16.17 -12.27 -15.49
N THR A 39 -14.97 -11.83 -15.88
CA THR A 39 -14.29 -10.69 -15.21
C THR A 39 -14.96 -9.37 -15.58
N GLU A 40 -15.45 -9.27 -16.81
CA GLU A 40 -16.27 -8.15 -17.30
C GLU A 40 -17.62 -8.10 -16.57
N ALA A 41 -18.32 -9.23 -16.46
CA ALA A 41 -19.59 -9.30 -15.73
C ALA A 41 -19.44 -8.92 -14.23
N LEU A 42 -18.33 -9.31 -13.59
CA LEU A 42 -18.01 -8.90 -12.22
C LEU A 42 -17.79 -7.39 -12.11
N ALA A 43 -17.00 -6.81 -13.00
CA ALA A 43 -16.76 -5.37 -13.03
C ALA A 43 -18.06 -4.58 -13.24
N GLU A 44 -18.88 -5.00 -14.20
CA GLU A 44 -20.18 -4.39 -14.45
C GLU A 44 -21.14 -4.49 -13.27
N ALA A 45 -21.16 -5.64 -12.56
CA ALA A 45 -22.02 -5.81 -11.40
C ALA A 45 -21.65 -4.83 -10.28
N PHE A 46 -20.35 -4.62 -10.03
CA PHE A 46 -19.85 -3.65 -9.07
C PHE A 46 -20.18 -2.21 -9.49
N THR A 47 -19.89 -1.84 -10.75
CA THR A 47 -20.18 -0.49 -11.27
C THR A 47 -21.69 -0.17 -11.21
N ARG A 48 -22.58 -1.13 -11.55
CA ARG A 48 -24.04 -0.94 -11.42
C ARG A 48 -24.48 -0.70 -9.97
N ALA A 49 -23.73 -1.19 -8.99
CA ALA A 49 -23.97 -0.97 -7.57
C ALA A 49 -23.34 0.33 -7.03
N GLY A 50 -22.74 1.16 -7.89
CA GLY A 50 -22.07 2.41 -7.49
C GLY A 50 -20.62 2.21 -7.02
N LEU A 51 -20.06 1.00 -7.18
CA LEU A 51 -18.67 0.68 -6.88
C LEU A 51 -17.90 0.56 -8.19
N GLU A 52 -17.41 1.68 -8.71
CA GLU A 52 -16.74 1.68 -10.02
C GLU A 52 -15.61 0.64 -10.05
N ALA A 53 -15.66 -0.29 -11.02
CA ALA A 53 -14.73 -1.40 -11.10
C ALA A 53 -14.33 -1.70 -12.55
N ARG A 54 -13.17 -2.33 -12.75
CA ARG A 54 -12.64 -2.60 -14.09
C ARG A 54 -12.12 -4.02 -14.24
N SER A 55 -12.34 -4.60 -15.40
CA SER A 55 -11.65 -5.81 -15.85
C SER A 55 -10.31 -5.41 -16.50
N VAL A 56 -9.22 -6.09 -16.13
CA VAL A 56 -7.85 -5.80 -16.60
C VAL A 56 -7.18 -7.05 -17.16
N PRO A 57 -6.31 -6.89 -18.17
CA PRO A 57 -5.60 -8.02 -18.78
C PRO A 57 -4.47 -8.58 -17.91
N ASN A 58 -4.04 -7.86 -16.87
CA ASN A 58 -2.97 -8.31 -15.97
C ASN A 58 -3.32 -8.01 -14.52
N ILE A 59 -4.17 -8.87 -13.93
CA ILE A 59 -4.55 -8.74 -12.52
C ILE A 59 -3.35 -8.97 -11.58
N MET A 60 -2.35 -9.75 -12.00
CA MET A 60 -1.17 -10.00 -11.19
C MET A 60 -0.38 -8.71 -10.94
N GLN A 61 -0.24 -7.87 -11.97
CA GLN A 61 0.35 -6.54 -11.81
C GLN A 61 -0.42 -5.70 -10.77
N VAL A 62 -1.75 -5.68 -10.85
CA VAL A 62 -2.60 -4.93 -9.91
C VAL A 62 -2.43 -5.43 -8.47
N LEU A 63 -2.32 -6.75 -8.26
CA LEU A 63 -2.07 -7.37 -6.96
C LEU A 63 -0.66 -7.02 -6.43
N TRP A 64 0.37 -7.09 -7.28
CA TRP A 64 1.72 -6.71 -6.89
C TRP A 64 1.83 -5.21 -6.57
N GLU A 65 1.19 -4.34 -7.35
CA GLU A 65 1.16 -2.91 -7.06
C GLU A 65 0.38 -2.61 -5.77
N LYS A 66 -0.62 -3.44 -5.41
CA LYS A 66 -1.30 -3.34 -4.12
C LYS A 66 -0.32 -3.55 -2.98
N LEU A 67 0.50 -4.59 -3.09
CA LEU A 67 1.54 -4.89 -2.10
C LEU A 67 2.59 -3.78 -2.02
N VAL A 68 2.99 -3.16 -3.15
CA VAL A 68 3.83 -1.94 -3.12
C VAL A 68 3.16 -0.85 -2.31
N GLN A 69 1.86 -0.59 -2.53
CA GLN A 69 1.10 0.41 -1.77
C GLN A 69 1.07 0.12 -0.28
N ILE A 70 0.47 -1.00 0.12
CA ILE A 70 0.18 -1.27 1.52
C ILE A 70 1.44 -1.67 2.28
N GLY A 71 2.39 -2.34 1.62
CA GLY A 71 3.69 -2.71 2.19
C GLY A 71 4.54 -1.49 2.48
N THR A 72 4.63 -0.53 1.54
CA THR A 72 5.33 0.75 1.77
C THR A 72 4.67 1.51 2.92
N ALA A 73 3.37 1.78 2.84
CA ALA A 73 2.69 2.62 3.82
C ALA A 73 2.68 2.00 5.22
N SER A 74 2.38 0.70 5.34
CA SER A 74 2.25 0.02 6.63
C SER A 74 3.62 -0.32 7.23
N GLY A 75 4.55 -0.82 6.42
CA GLY A 75 5.92 -1.09 6.86
C GLY A 75 6.59 0.19 7.37
N TRP A 76 6.47 1.30 6.63
CA TRP A 76 6.96 2.60 7.07
C TRP A 76 6.28 3.06 8.36
N SER A 77 4.95 2.98 8.43
CA SER A 77 4.20 3.45 9.60
C SER A 77 4.64 2.73 10.89
N VAL A 78 4.67 1.40 10.88
CA VAL A 78 5.03 0.61 12.08
C VAL A 78 6.49 0.78 12.46
N SER A 79 7.40 0.89 11.49
CA SER A 79 8.84 1.06 11.77
C SER A 79 9.22 2.46 12.22
N THR A 80 8.41 3.48 11.91
CA THR A 80 8.78 4.90 12.08
C THR A 80 7.97 5.61 13.16
N LEU A 81 6.72 5.22 13.36
CA LEU A 81 5.74 5.98 14.15
C LEU A 81 5.46 5.35 15.52
N GLY A 82 6.47 4.69 16.11
CA GLY A 82 6.35 3.90 17.35
C GLY A 82 5.86 4.67 18.58
N LEU A 83 5.92 6.01 18.59
CA LEU A 83 5.32 6.87 19.63
C LEU A 83 3.80 7.05 19.45
N ARG A 84 3.13 6.13 18.73
CA ARG A 84 1.71 6.21 18.39
C ARG A 84 1.36 7.47 17.59
N LEU A 85 2.28 7.91 16.74
CA LEU A 85 2.07 9.07 15.86
C LEU A 85 1.09 8.71 14.73
N TYR A 86 0.59 9.73 14.04
CA TYR A 86 -0.23 9.59 12.85
C TYR A 86 0.61 9.68 11.57
N PHE A 87 0.08 9.18 10.45
CA PHE A 87 0.80 9.06 9.19
C PHE A 87 1.42 10.40 8.74
N GLN A 88 0.67 11.49 8.84
CA GLN A 88 1.17 12.82 8.47
C GLN A 88 2.28 13.34 9.39
N ASP A 89 2.31 12.93 10.67
CA ASP A 89 3.30 13.41 11.63
C ASP A 89 4.72 12.99 11.20
N GLY A 90 4.87 11.78 10.66
CA GLY A 90 6.15 11.33 10.10
C GLY A 90 6.52 12.04 8.81
N LEU A 91 5.55 12.32 7.93
CA LEU A 91 5.81 12.98 6.64
C LEU A 91 6.13 14.47 6.77
N LEU A 92 5.72 15.12 7.86
CA LEU A 92 6.10 16.50 8.16
C LEU A 92 7.58 16.65 8.55
N ILE A 93 8.25 15.54 8.89
CA ILE A 93 9.66 15.49 9.25
C ILE A 93 10.42 14.93 8.06
N ARG A 94 11.46 15.65 7.62
CA ARG A 94 12.24 15.27 6.44
C ARG A 94 12.76 13.84 6.51
N GLN A 95 13.29 13.41 7.66
CA GLN A 95 13.82 12.06 7.87
C GLN A 95 12.72 10.98 7.75
N GLY A 96 11.50 11.28 8.17
CA GLY A 96 10.36 10.38 7.98
C GLY A 96 10.00 10.26 6.49
N ALA A 97 10.01 11.37 5.75
CA ALA A 97 9.80 11.37 4.30
C ALA A 97 10.94 10.65 3.54
N GLU A 98 12.20 10.87 3.92
CA GLU A 98 13.37 10.15 3.38
C GLU A 98 13.23 8.63 3.55
N HIS A 99 12.85 8.17 4.75
CA HIS A 99 12.64 6.75 5.00
C HIS A 99 11.45 6.18 4.19
N TYR A 100 10.37 6.94 4.03
CA TYR A 100 9.24 6.52 3.19
C TYR A 100 9.69 6.31 1.75
N VAL A 101 10.41 7.29 1.19
CA VAL A 101 10.88 7.25 -0.19
C VAL A 101 11.89 6.12 -0.38
N ALA A 102 12.82 5.93 0.57
CA ALA A 102 13.79 4.86 0.49
C ALA A 102 13.12 3.47 0.50
N LEU A 103 12.13 3.25 1.37
CA LEU A 103 11.35 2.02 1.36
C LEU A 103 10.57 1.84 0.06
N ALA A 104 9.91 2.91 -0.43
CA ALA A 104 9.18 2.87 -1.70
C ALA A 104 10.10 2.51 -2.87
N LYS A 105 11.34 3.02 -2.89
CA LYS A 105 12.34 2.72 -3.93
C LYS A 105 12.78 1.25 -3.91
N ASP A 106 12.92 0.63 -2.73
CA ASP A 106 13.20 -0.82 -2.64
C ASP A 106 12.05 -1.65 -3.23
N PHE A 107 10.80 -1.34 -2.89
CA PHE A 107 9.63 -2.00 -3.48
C PHE A 107 9.58 -1.79 -5.01
N LEU A 108 9.76 -0.55 -5.47
CA LEU A 108 9.72 -0.21 -6.89
C LEU A 108 10.85 -0.86 -7.69
N ARG A 109 12.03 -1.03 -7.09
CA ARG A 109 13.16 -1.74 -7.72
C ARG A 109 12.82 -3.18 -8.02
N VAL A 110 12.27 -3.90 -7.04
CA VAL A 110 11.83 -5.31 -7.22
C VAL A 110 10.67 -5.37 -8.22
N TYR A 111 9.68 -4.49 -8.07
CA TYR A 111 8.51 -4.42 -8.95
C TYR A 111 8.91 -4.18 -10.41
N GLY A 112 9.87 -3.28 -10.65
CA GLY A 112 10.45 -3.02 -11.97
C GLY A 112 11.21 -4.23 -12.53
N ALA A 113 12.02 -4.91 -11.70
CA ALA A 113 12.76 -6.10 -12.11
C ALA A 113 11.86 -7.30 -12.43
N MET A 114 10.64 -7.35 -11.88
CA MET A 114 9.60 -8.30 -12.26
C MET A 114 8.97 -8.00 -13.64
N GLY A 115 9.35 -6.89 -14.27
CA GLY A 115 8.83 -6.45 -15.58
C GLY A 115 7.61 -5.55 -15.50
N TYR A 116 7.28 -5.00 -14.32
CA TYR A 116 6.14 -4.11 -14.16
C TYR A 116 6.54 -2.63 -14.16
N THR A 117 5.64 -1.77 -14.60
CA THR A 117 5.75 -0.31 -14.48
C THR A 117 4.54 0.19 -13.70
N PRO A 118 4.71 1.06 -12.68
CA PRO A 118 3.59 1.55 -11.88
C PRO A 118 2.48 2.15 -12.74
N GLN A 119 1.22 1.87 -12.40
CA GLN A 119 0.05 2.40 -13.12
C GLN A 119 -0.81 3.34 -12.27
N ASN A 120 -0.52 3.45 -10.97
CA ASN A 120 -1.35 4.13 -9.98
C ASN A 120 -2.77 3.54 -9.92
N PHE A 121 -2.89 2.21 -9.92
CA PHE A 121 -4.19 1.51 -9.82
C PHE A 121 -5.01 1.92 -8.58
N TYR A 122 -4.35 2.48 -7.56
CA TYR A 122 -4.93 2.86 -6.28
C TYR A 122 -4.90 4.37 -6.03
N ALA A 123 -4.80 5.20 -7.09
CA ALA A 123 -4.91 6.64 -6.96
C ALA A 123 -6.25 7.07 -6.31
N PRO A 124 -6.27 8.15 -5.50
CA PRO A 124 -5.13 9.01 -5.14
C PRO A 124 -4.32 8.50 -3.94
N MET A 125 -4.59 7.27 -3.46
CA MET A 125 -3.93 6.67 -2.29
C MET A 125 -2.53 6.14 -2.60
N SER A 126 -2.13 6.14 -3.87
CA SER A 126 -0.78 5.83 -4.35
C SER A 126 -0.39 6.80 -5.47
N GLN A 127 0.88 7.20 -5.49
CA GLN A 127 1.51 8.03 -6.52
C GLN A 127 2.87 7.43 -6.90
N PHE A 128 2.85 6.14 -7.28
CA PHE A 128 4.06 5.36 -7.54
C PHE A 128 4.64 5.60 -8.92
N LYS A 129 3.83 6.04 -9.91
CA LYS A 129 4.36 6.53 -11.18
C LYS A 129 5.31 7.70 -10.95
N GLU A 130 4.84 8.67 -10.18
CA GLU A 130 5.56 9.87 -9.82
C GLU A 130 6.80 9.53 -8.98
N LEU A 131 6.66 8.71 -7.93
CA LEU A 131 7.81 8.26 -7.14
C LEU A 131 8.82 7.46 -7.95
N ASN A 132 8.41 6.74 -8.98
CA ASN A 132 9.32 5.99 -9.83
C ASN A 132 10.15 6.90 -10.74
N GLU A 133 9.53 7.96 -11.26
CA GLU A 133 10.16 8.93 -12.17
C GLU A 133 11.02 9.97 -11.46
N LEU A 134 10.61 10.41 -10.26
CA LEU A 134 11.34 11.40 -9.48
C LEU A 134 12.66 10.86 -8.95
N ASP A 135 13.65 11.74 -8.84
CA ASP A 135 14.85 11.48 -8.04
C ASP A 135 14.51 11.43 -6.54
N PHE A 136 15.50 11.11 -5.71
CA PHE A 136 15.28 10.93 -4.28
C PHE A 136 14.77 12.21 -3.61
N GLU A 137 15.40 13.36 -3.89
CA GLU A 137 15.00 14.65 -3.32
C GLU A 137 13.61 15.09 -3.79
N GLY A 138 13.28 14.90 -5.07
CA GLY A 138 11.95 15.16 -5.61
C GLY A 138 10.89 14.28 -4.95
N GLY A 139 11.19 13.01 -4.72
CA GLY A 139 10.33 12.10 -3.96
C GLY A 139 10.11 12.57 -2.52
N VAL A 140 11.17 13.00 -1.84
CA VAL A 140 11.09 13.51 -0.45
C VAL A 140 10.23 14.77 -0.40
N ALA A 141 10.47 15.73 -1.29
CA ALA A 141 9.67 16.95 -1.39
C ALA A 141 8.18 16.64 -1.65
N MET A 142 7.90 15.67 -2.53
CA MET A 142 6.53 15.23 -2.82
C MET A 142 5.85 14.64 -1.57
N MET A 143 6.55 13.80 -0.81
CA MET A 143 6.02 13.17 0.39
C MET A 143 5.83 14.16 1.55
N MET A 144 6.73 15.13 1.70
CA MET A 144 6.55 16.22 2.68
C MET A 144 5.32 17.08 2.34
N LYS A 145 5.13 17.43 1.06
CA LYS A 145 3.93 18.14 0.59
C LYS A 145 2.65 17.34 0.83
N LEU A 146 2.70 16.01 0.70
CA LEU A 146 1.59 15.15 1.12
C LEU A 146 1.33 15.28 2.62
N GLY A 147 2.37 15.22 3.47
CA GLY A 147 2.24 15.43 4.92
C GLY A 147 1.57 16.77 5.28
N GLU A 148 1.98 17.87 4.64
CA GLU A 148 1.38 19.19 4.81
C GLU A 148 -0.11 19.21 4.43
N ARG A 149 -0.45 18.62 3.27
CA ARG A 149 -1.84 18.53 2.81
C ARG A 149 -2.71 17.72 3.77
N LEU A 150 -2.23 16.56 4.24
CA LEU A 150 -2.96 15.74 5.21
C LEU A 150 -3.19 16.50 6.51
N LYS A 151 -2.19 17.25 6.99
CA LYS A 151 -2.32 18.13 8.17
C LYS A 151 -3.37 19.21 7.96
N GLN A 152 -3.36 19.90 6.80
CA GLN A 152 -4.32 20.95 6.47
C GLN A 152 -5.76 20.42 6.38
N GLN A 153 -5.93 19.19 5.91
CA GLN A 153 -7.23 18.50 5.88
C GLN A 153 -7.68 17.98 7.26
N GLY A 154 -6.88 18.20 8.31
CA GLY A 154 -7.17 17.69 9.65
C GLY A 154 -7.15 16.15 9.73
N MET A 155 -6.56 15.48 8.75
CA MET A 155 -6.51 14.02 8.72
C MET A 155 -5.62 13.51 9.85
N ARG A 156 -6.15 12.53 10.59
CA ARG A 156 -5.43 11.81 11.66
C ARG A 156 -5.64 10.33 11.46
N GLY A 157 -4.89 9.77 10.52
CA GLY A 157 -4.98 8.36 10.14
C GLY A 157 -3.72 7.58 10.49
N ARG A 158 -3.88 6.30 10.78
CA ARG A 158 -2.83 5.29 10.71
C ARG A 158 -3.25 4.25 9.68
N THR A 159 -2.29 3.50 9.16
CA THR A 159 -2.62 2.32 8.34
C THR A 159 -3.24 1.24 9.22
N SER A 160 -3.99 0.30 8.62
CA SER A 160 -4.64 -0.79 9.38
C SER A 160 -3.63 -1.60 10.20
N MET A 161 -2.51 -2.00 9.61
CA MET A 161 -1.45 -2.73 10.31
C MET A 161 -0.86 -1.92 11.48
N HIS A 162 -0.78 -0.59 11.36
CA HIS A 162 -0.33 0.25 12.47
C HIS A 162 -1.41 0.35 13.57
N GLU A 163 -2.69 0.45 13.22
CA GLU A 163 -3.78 0.33 14.20
C GLU A 163 -3.77 -1.03 14.92
N ASP A 164 -3.47 -2.12 14.22
CA ASP A 164 -3.33 -3.46 14.82
C ASP A 164 -2.20 -3.50 15.86
N VAL A 165 -1.03 -2.95 15.53
CA VAL A 165 0.08 -2.82 16.49
C VAL A 165 -0.33 -2.00 17.72
N ILE A 166 -1.03 -0.88 17.53
CA ILE A 166 -1.53 -0.05 18.65
C ILE A 166 -2.51 -0.81 19.54
N ARG A 167 -3.29 -1.72 18.95
CA ARG A 167 -4.26 -2.57 19.64
C ARG A 167 -3.66 -3.87 20.18
N GLY A 168 -2.36 -4.09 19.99
CA GLY A 168 -1.68 -5.31 20.45
C GLY A 168 -1.95 -6.54 19.59
N LYS A 169 -2.45 -6.38 18.36
CA LYS A 169 -2.81 -7.49 17.46
C LYS A 169 -1.67 -7.89 16.54
N LYS A 170 -1.55 -9.18 16.20
CA LYS A 170 -0.65 -9.67 15.15
C LYS A 170 -0.78 -8.86 13.85
N THR A 171 0.36 -8.63 13.21
CA THR A 171 0.47 -7.92 11.95
C THR A 171 0.41 -8.87 10.75
N GLU A 172 0.10 -8.31 9.58
CA GLU A 172 0.16 -9.03 8.30
C GLU A 172 1.55 -8.95 7.65
N VAL A 173 2.62 -8.69 8.41
CA VAL A 173 3.96 -8.39 7.87
C VAL A 173 4.48 -9.46 6.90
N ASP A 174 4.23 -10.74 7.19
CA ASP A 174 4.67 -11.85 6.35
C ASP A 174 3.87 -11.96 5.04
N TYR A 175 2.68 -11.38 4.98
CA TYR A 175 1.87 -11.34 3.75
C TYR A 175 2.12 -10.07 2.94
N LEU A 176 2.56 -8.98 3.59
CA LEU A 176 2.76 -7.70 2.94
C LEU A 176 4.19 -7.48 2.44
N LEU A 177 5.20 -7.79 3.26
CA LEU A 177 6.60 -7.45 2.98
C LEU A 177 7.38 -8.67 2.48
N LYS A 178 7.16 -9.85 3.08
CA LYS A 178 7.91 -11.06 2.73
C LYS A 178 7.83 -11.45 1.25
N PRO A 179 6.69 -11.33 0.53
CA PRO A 179 6.65 -11.65 -0.90
C PRO A 179 7.64 -10.82 -1.74
N PHE A 180 7.90 -9.57 -1.35
CA PHE A 180 8.88 -8.72 -2.00
C PHE A 180 10.33 -9.09 -1.63
N LEU A 181 10.57 -9.53 -0.39
CA LEU A 181 11.87 -10.07 0.02
C LEU A 181 12.21 -11.36 -0.74
N ASP A 182 11.23 -12.26 -0.85
CA ASP A 182 11.39 -13.51 -1.59
C ASP A 182 11.69 -13.23 -3.07
N LYS A 183 10.97 -12.28 -3.69
CA LYS A 183 11.25 -11.85 -5.07
C LYS A 183 12.58 -11.14 -5.22
N ALA A 184 12.99 -10.32 -4.26
CA ALA A 184 14.30 -9.68 -4.28
C ALA A 184 15.43 -10.74 -4.25
N ALA A 185 15.30 -11.76 -3.40
CA ALA A 185 16.24 -12.87 -3.33
C ALA A 185 16.29 -13.68 -4.63
N GLU A 186 15.14 -14.03 -5.21
CA GLU A 186 15.05 -14.73 -6.51
C GLU A 186 15.72 -13.93 -7.65
N LEU A 187 15.60 -12.60 -7.61
CA LEU A 187 16.13 -11.69 -8.63
C LEU A 187 17.55 -11.17 -8.31
N ASN A 188 18.17 -11.62 -7.22
CA ASN A 188 19.47 -11.16 -6.73
C ASN A 188 19.55 -9.63 -6.55
N LEU A 189 18.51 -9.04 -5.94
CA LEU A 189 18.41 -7.61 -5.66
C LEU A 189 18.62 -7.33 -4.18
N GLU A 190 19.45 -6.33 -3.89
CA GLU A 190 19.56 -5.76 -2.56
C GLU A 190 18.40 -4.80 -2.30
N VAL A 191 17.70 -5.01 -1.19
CA VAL A 191 16.58 -4.17 -0.71
C VAL A 191 16.76 -3.86 0.79
N PRO A 192 17.84 -3.15 1.16
CA PRO A 192 18.29 -3.02 2.54
C PRO A 192 17.29 -2.32 3.46
N VAL A 193 16.49 -1.39 2.93
CA VAL A 193 15.48 -0.67 3.71
C VAL A 193 14.28 -1.57 3.95
N LEU A 194 13.81 -2.28 2.92
CA LEU A 194 12.75 -3.28 3.07
C LEU A 194 13.13 -4.38 4.06
N GLU A 195 14.35 -4.92 3.97
CA GLU A 195 14.87 -5.91 4.92
C GLU A 195 14.87 -5.38 6.36
N SER A 196 15.36 -4.15 6.55
CA SER A 196 15.42 -3.52 7.88
C SER A 196 14.03 -3.29 8.45
N VAL A 197 13.10 -2.78 7.63
CA VAL A 197 11.70 -2.59 8.03
C VAL A 197 11.04 -3.92 8.37
N TYR A 198 11.23 -4.97 7.55
CA TYR A 198 10.71 -6.30 7.84
C TYR A 198 11.22 -6.83 9.18
N ARG A 199 12.54 -6.74 9.44
CA ARG A 199 13.15 -7.18 10.71
C ARG A 199 12.58 -6.41 11.91
N ILE A 200 12.41 -5.09 11.80
CA ILE A 200 11.82 -4.25 12.85
C ILE A 200 10.39 -4.67 13.14
N VAL A 201 9.55 -4.77 12.11
CA VAL A 201 8.13 -5.12 12.27
C VAL A 201 8.00 -6.54 12.78
N LYS A 202 8.75 -7.50 12.23
CA LYS A 202 8.70 -8.90 12.65
C LYS A 202 9.15 -9.11 14.10
N THR A 203 10.12 -8.32 14.57
CA THR A 203 10.54 -8.34 15.97
C THR A 203 9.42 -7.86 16.89
N GLN A 204 8.73 -6.78 16.54
CA GLN A 204 7.58 -6.29 17.31
C GLN A 204 6.42 -7.28 17.27
N ASP A 205 6.14 -7.85 16.10
CA ASP A 205 5.09 -8.84 15.86
C ASP A 205 5.20 -10.06 16.78
N ALA A 206 6.41 -10.44 17.22
CA ALA A 206 6.62 -11.53 18.17
C ALA A 206 5.95 -11.30 19.54
N TYR A 207 5.64 -10.05 19.89
CA TYR A 207 5.04 -9.65 21.18
C TYR A 207 3.57 -9.21 21.07
N LEU A 208 2.96 -9.33 19.89
CA LEU A 208 1.55 -9.04 19.66
C LEU A 208 0.74 -10.34 19.71
N ASP A 209 -0.55 -10.23 20.03
CA ASP A 209 -1.48 -11.36 20.22
C ASP A 209 -2.40 -11.60 19.01
#